data_AF-O27163-F1
#
_entry.id   AF-O27163-F1
#
_cell.length_a   1.000
_cell.length_b   1.000
_cell.length_c   1.000
_cell.angle_alpha   90.00
_cell.angle_beta   90.00
_cell.angle_gamma   90.00
#
_symmetry.space_group_name_H-M   'P 1'
#
loop_
_entity.id
_entity.type
_entity.pdbx_description
1 polymer ?
#
loop_
_entity_poly.entity_id
_entity_poly.type
_entity_poly.pdbx_seq_one_letter_code
_entity_poly.pdbx_strand_id
1 'polypeptide(L)'
;MEGFIDRPEIDFLRRSVNVEYVEFLEPPEFRRNMKFRTLSPIIIKTVREEDGVLKQWDVNPNDLKFYENLQNNLVRKYREFYGDYDGDEYLRLVPYQRSIKRKRIMIPKEGAETYHRAYHMKFRVEGDPRLIEFGYDCGFGEKNSMGFGMVVTS
;
A
#
# COMPACT_ATOMS: atom_id res chain seq x y z
N MET A 1 -9.47 -19.17 -5.10
CA MET A 1 -10.54 -18.16 -5.00
C MET A 1 -11.86 -18.81 -4.54
N GLU A 2 -11.82 -19.86 -3.71
CA GLU A 2 -13.01 -20.66 -3.37
C GLU A 2 -13.50 -20.44 -1.92
N GLY A 3 -12.63 -20.01 -1.01
CA GLY A 3 -12.92 -20.01 0.44
C GLY A 3 -14.12 -19.16 0.90
N PHE A 4 -14.39 -18.01 0.26
CA PHE A 4 -15.52 -17.14 0.65
C PHE A 4 -16.84 -17.50 -0.04
N ILE A 5 -16.79 -18.28 -1.13
CA ILE A 5 -17.97 -18.76 -1.84
C ILE A 5 -18.52 -19.99 -1.12
N ASP A 6 -17.64 -20.85 -0.62
CA ASP A 6 -18.01 -22.07 0.12
C ASP A 6 -18.41 -21.79 1.58
N ARG A 7 -17.91 -20.69 2.17
CA ARG A 7 -18.25 -20.23 3.52
C ARG A 7 -18.54 -18.73 3.53
N PRO A 8 -19.81 -18.32 3.34
CA PRO A 8 -20.16 -16.91 3.28
C PRO A 8 -20.15 -16.22 4.65
N GLU A 9 -19.95 -16.95 5.76
CA GLU A 9 -19.93 -16.38 7.10
C GLU A 9 -18.49 -16.05 7.54
N ILE A 10 -18.26 -14.79 7.88
CA ILE A 10 -16.96 -14.28 8.35
C ILE A 10 -17.15 -13.72 9.77
N ASP A 11 -16.27 -14.07 10.70
CA ASP A 11 -16.16 -13.34 11.97
C ASP A 11 -15.34 -12.06 11.74
N PHE A 12 -16.01 -10.92 11.84
CA PHE A 12 -15.40 -9.61 11.78
C PHE A 12 -15.60 -8.88 13.11
N LEU A 13 -14.52 -8.75 13.90
CA LEU A 13 -14.54 -8.07 15.21
C LEU A 13 -15.58 -8.66 16.19
N ARG A 14 -15.65 -10.00 16.29
CA ARG A 14 -16.61 -10.74 17.13
C ARG A 14 -18.05 -10.55 16.70
N ARG A 15 -18.25 -10.31 15.40
CA ARG A 15 -19.56 -10.22 14.77
C ARG A 15 -19.55 -11.08 13.53
N SER A 16 -20.54 -11.96 13.43
CA SER A 16 -20.79 -12.71 12.21
C SER A 16 -21.36 -11.77 11.14
N VAL A 17 -20.74 -11.78 9.96
CA VAL A 17 -21.22 -11.10 8.76
C VAL A 17 -21.34 -12.10 7.61
N ASN A 18 -22.34 -11.92 6.76
CA ASN A 18 -22.56 -12.76 5.58
C ASN A 18 -22.09 -12.05 4.31
N VAL A 19 -21.39 -12.76 3.45
CA VAL A 19 -21.02 -12.32 2.10
C VAL A 19 -22.23 -12.50 1.19
N GLU A 20 -22.80 -11.39 0.71
CA GLU A 20 -23.98 -11.42 -0.18
C GLU A 20 -23.61 -11.76 -1.63
N TYR A 21 -22.56 -11.14 -2.15
CA TYR A 21 -22.03 -11.41 -3.49
C TYR A 21 -20.56 -11.03 -3.57
N VAL A 22 -19.87 -11.62 -4.55
CA VAL A 22 -18.50 -11.28 -4.93
C VAL A 22 -18.53 -10.86 -6.38
N GLU A 23 -18.07 -9.66 -6.67
CA GLU A 23 -17.97 -9.14 -8.04
C GLU A 23 -16.51 -9.02 -8.47
N PHE A 24 -16.26 -9.29 -9.75
CA PHE A 24 -14.99 -9.00 -10.39
C PHE A 24 -15.07 -7.59 -10.98
N LEU A 25 -14.11 -6.74 -10.59
CA LEU A 25 -13.95 -5.41 -11.18
C LEU A 25 -12.88 -5.48 -12.26
N GLU A 26 -13.22 -5.06 -13.48
CA GLU A 26 -12.25 -5.01 -14.56
C GLU A 26 -11.11 -4.02 -14.22
N PRO A 27 -9.84 -4.45 -14.34
CA PRO A 27 -8.72 -3.56 -14.13
C PRO A 27 -8.70 -2.46 -15.21
N PRO A 28 -8.23 -1.25 -14.88
CA PRO A 28 -8.07 -0.20 -15.86
C PRO A 28 -6.95 -0.54 -16.85
N GLU A 29 -6.94 0.13 -18.00
CA GLU A 29 -5.75 0.12 -18.87
C GLU A 29 -4.59 0.85 -18.17
N PHE A 30 -3.49 0.14 -17.92
CA PHE A 30 -2.32 0.72 -17.26
C PHE A 30 -1.45 1.52 -18.22
N ARG A 31 -1.17 2.76 -17.84
CA ARG A 31 -0.40 3.72 -18.65
C ARG A 31 0.74 4.30 -17.82
N ARG A 32 1.74 4.89 -18.50
CA ARG A 32 2.90 5.52 -17.84
C ARG A 32 2.55 6.62 -16.87
N ASN A 33 1.36 7.22 -16.97
CA ASN A 33 0.86 8.27 -16.10
C ASN A 33 -0.56 7.93 -15.66
N MET A 34 -0.78 7.75 -14.36
CA MET A 34 -2.10 7.44 -13.80
C MET A 34 -2.40 8.26 -12.55
N LYS A 35 -3.69 8.37 -12.22
CA LYS A 35 -4.17 9.02 -11.00
C LYS A 35 -4.89 7.99 -10.15
N PHE A 36 -4.56 7.99 -8.87
CA PHE A 36 -5.11 7.06 -7.90
C PHE A 36 -5.59 7.79 -6.65
N ARG A 37 -6.55 7.15 -5.96
CA ARG A 37 -6.90 7.44 -4.57
C ARG A 37 -6.77 6.18 -3.75
N THR A 38 -6.34 6.31 -2.50
CA THR A 38 -6.23 5.17 -1.60
C THR A 38 -7.61 4.67 -1.14
N LEU A 39 -7.84 3.36 -1.27
CA LEU A 39 -8.92 2.63 -0.59
C LEU A 39 -8.50 2.26 0.83
N SER A 40 -7.23 1.86 1.01
CA SER A 40 -6.60 1.68 2.32
C SER A 40 -5.33 2.53 2.42
N PRO A 41 -5.00 3.05 3.62
CA PRO A 41 -3.92 4.03 3.74
C PRO A 41 -2.56 3.40 3.44
N ILE A 42 -1.62 4.21 2.95
CA ILE A 42 -0.25 3.77 2.64
C ILE A 42 0.62 3.92 3.89
N ILE A 43 1.44 2.91 4.17
CA ILE A 43 2.53 2.95 5.16
C ILE A 43 3.85 2.90 4.42
N ILE A 44 4.78 3.78 4.80
CA ILE A 44 6.19 3.72 4.41
C ILE A 44 7.01 3.90 5.67
N LYS A 45 8.04 3.09 5.85
CA LYS A 45 8.95 3.12 6.98
C LYS A 45 10.35 3.50 6.54
N THR A 46 11.13 3.96 7.50
CA THR A 46 12.58 4.10 7.43
C THR A 46 13.17 3.63 8.75
N VAL A 47 14.47 3.38 8.76
CA VAL A 47 15.23 3.27 10.01
C VAL A 47 15.83 4.63 10.33
N ARG A 48 15.79 5.04 11.60
CA ARG A 48 16.48 6.23 12.12
C ARG A 48 17.26 5.83 13.37
N GLU A 49 18.42 6.46 13.57
CA GLU A 49 19.15 6.35 14.83
C GLU A 49 18.59 7.38 15.82
N GLU A 50 18.27 6.92 17.03
CA GLU A 50 17.83 7.75 18.14
C GLU A 50 18.50 7.21 19.40
N ASP A 51 19.30 8.05 20.08
CA ASP A 51 20.09 7.68 21.26
C ASP A 51 21.02 6.47 21.05
N GLY A 52 21.66 6.38 19.87
CA GLY A 52 22.56 5.27 19.51
C GLY A 52 21.83 3.96 19.16
N VAL A 53 20.50 3.96 19.13
CA VAL A 53 19.68 2.79 18.81
C VAL A 53 18.94 3.01 17.49
N LEU A 54 19.04 2.04 16.58
CA LEU A 54 18.26 2.04 15.34
C LEU A 54 16.80 1.68 15.60
N LYS A 55 15.89 2.60 15.28
CA LYS A 55 14.44 2.43 15.43
C LYS A 55 13.72 2.53 14.09
N GLN A 56 12.67 1.73 13.93
CA GLN A 56 11.75 1.87 12.80
C GLN A 56 10.89 3.12 12.99
N TRP A 57 10.71 3.88 11.91
CA TRP A 57 9.96 5.12 11.92
C TRP A 57 9.07 5.21 10.69
N ASP A 58 7.75 5.40 10.90
CA ASP A 58 6.83 5.64 9.78
C ASP A 58 7.06 7.05 9.21
N VAL A 59 7.30 7.14 7.91
CA VAL A 59 7.69 8.37 7.20
C VAL A 59 6.44 9.18 6.83
N ASN A 60 6.53 10.51 6.97
CA ASN A 60 5.46 11.42 6.56
C ASN A 60 5.59 11.71 5.05
N PRO A 61 4.50 11.79 4.27
CA PRO A 61 4.55 12.20 2.85
C PRO A 61 5.18 13.57 2.57
N ASN A 62 5.32 14.43 3.59
CA ASN A 62 6.05 15.71 3.46
C ASN A 62 7.59 15.54 3.49
N ASP A 63 8.07 14.34 3.83
CA ASP A 63 9.50 13.98 3.84
C ASP A 63 9.85 13.29 2.52
N LEU A 64 10.92 13.73 1.86
CA LEU A 64 11.35 13.19 0.56
C LEU A 64 11.65 11.68 0.63
N LYS A 65 12.11 11.20 1.80
CA LYS A 65 12.35 9.75 2.02
C LYS A 65 11.10 8.90 1.83
N PHE A 66 9.90 9.48 1.94
CA PHE A 66 8.66 8.76 1.68
C PHE A 66 8.63 8.22 0.25
N TYR A 67 9.01 9.05 -0.72
CA TYR A 67 8.93 8.71 -2.14
C TYR A 67 10.04 7.76 -2.56
N GLU A 68 11.26 8.00 -2.07
CA GLU A 68 12.41 7.12 -2.29
C GLU A 68 12.13 5.71 -1.75
N ASN A 69 11.67 5.60 -0.50
CA ASN A 69 11.38 4.31 0.11
C ASN A 69 10.18 3.62 -0.52
N LEU A 70 9.18 4.37 -1.01
CA LEU A 70 8.04 3.82 -1.73
C LEU A 70 8.45 3.22 -3.08
N GLN A 71 9.28 3.93 -3.86
CA GLN A 71 9.82 3.41 -5.12
C GLN A 71 10.64 2.14 -4.87
N ASN A 72 11.60 2.21 -3.94
CA ASN A 72 12.46 1.07 -3.60
C ASN A 72 11.65 -0.13 -3.08
N ASN A 73 10.61 0.12 -2.29
CA ASN A 73 9.71 -0.93 -1.82
C ASN A 73 8.98 -1.60 -2.99
N LEU A 74 8.42 -0.83 -3.91
CA LEU A 74 7.64 -1.38 -5.01
C LEU A 74 8.51 -2.20 -5.97
N VAL A 75 9.67 -1.65 -6.35
CA VAL A 75 10.63 -2.33 -7.22
C VAL A 75 11.15 -3.62 -6.56
N ARG A 76 11.46 -3.59 -5.26
CA ARG A 76 11.88 -4.79 -4.52
C ARG A 76 10.79 -5.85 -4.53
N LYS A 77 9.55 -5.49 -4.18
CA LYS A 77 8.41 -6.42 -4.19
C LYS A 77 8.16 -7.00 -5.58
N TYR A 78 8.28 -6.19 -6.62
CA TYR A 78 8.15 -6.66 -8.01
C TYR A 78 9.18 -7.74 -8.30
N ARG A 79 10.45 -7.49 -7.93
CA ARG A 79 11.53 -8.46 -8.12
C ARG A 79 11.35 -9.75 -7.32
N GLU A 80 10.89 -9.63 -6.08
CA GLU A 80 10.58 -10.79 -5.24
C GLU A 80 9.45 -11.66 -5.83
N PHE A 81 8.50 -11.05 -6.55
CA PHE A 81 7.35 -11.75 -7.12
C PHE A 81 7.60 -12.31 -8.53
N TYR A 82 8.18 -11.50 -9.43
CA TYR A 82 8.37 -11.85 -10.85
C TYR A 82 9.81 -12.25 -11.22
N GLY A 83 10.80 -12.02 -10.35
CA GLY A 83 12.22 -12.22 -10.64
C GLY A 83 12.90 -10.96 -11.17
N ASP A 84 13.83 -11.10 -12.12
CA ASP A 84 14.56 -9.94 -12.64
C ASP A 84 13.63 -8.92 -13.31
N TYR A 85 13.89 -7.64 -13.04
CA TYR A 85 13.16 -6.52 -13.61
C TYR A 85 14.08 -5.76 -14.58
N ASP A 86 13.72 -5.81 -15.87
CA ASP A 86 14.47 -5.22 -16.99
C ASP A 86 13.91 -3.86 -17.44
N GLY A 87 12.91 -3.34 -16.72
CA GLY A 87 12.25 -2.08 -17.02
C GLY A 87 12.89 -0.86 -16.40
N ASP A 88 12.23 0.27 -16.62
CA ASP A 88 12.57 1.52 -15.95
C ASP A 88 12.13 1.44 -14.48
N GLU A 89 13.08 1.45 -13.55
CA GLU A 89 12.84 1.43 -12.10
C GLU A 89 12.34 2.77 -11.56
N TYR A 90 12.34 3.81 -12.39
CA TYR A 90 11.83 5.11 -12.01
C TYR A 90 10.32 5.07 -11.76
N LEU A 91 9.93 5.46 -10.55
CA LEU A 91 8.53 5.62 -10.16
C LEU A 91 8.35 6.92 -9.39
N ARG A 92 7.74 7.91 -10.02
CA ARG A 92 7.44 9.18 -9.39
C ARG A 92 6.01 9.22 -8.89
N LEU A 93 5.85 9.26 -7.57
CA LEU A 93 4.56 9.53 -6.93
C LEU A 93 4.48 11.00 -6.52
N VAL A 94 3.42 11.70 -6.92
CA VAL A 94 3.15 13.10 -6.57
C VAL A 94 1.77 13.20 -5.92
N PRO A 95 1.67 13.45 -4.61
CA PRO A 95 0.38 13.53 -3.93
C PRO A 95 -0.29 14.88 -4.18
N TYR A 96 -1.61 14.88 -4.22
CA TYR A 96 -2.38 16.12 -4.11
C TYR A 96 -2.36 16.55 -2.64
N GLN A 97 -1.53 17.52 -2.28
CA GLN A 97 -1.20 17.87 -0.89
C GLN A 97 -2.42 18.03 0.03
N ARG A 98 -3.49 18.69 -0.44
CA ARG A 98 -4.73 18.91 0.32
C ARG A 98 -5.53 17.64 0.60
N SER A 99 -5.24 16.54 -0.10
CA SER A 99 -5.93 15.25 0.07
C SER A 99 -5.28 14.35 1.12
N ILE A 100 -4.06 14.69 1.58
CA ILE A 100 -3.31 13.86 2.50
C ILE A 100 -4.01 13.87 3.87
N LYS A 101 -4.38 12.69 4.36
CA LYS A 101 -5.03 12.48 5.66
C LYS A 101 -4.26 11.41 6.43
N ARG A 102 -3.65 11.79 7.54
CA ARG A 102 -2.99 10.86 8.46
C ARG A 102 -4.03 10.00 9.19
N LYS A 103 -3.72 8.72 9.35
CA LYS A 103 -4.42 7.77 10.23
C LYS A 103 -3.40 7.12 11.15
N ARG A 104 -3.79 6.88 12.40
CA ARG A 104 -3.02 6.09 13.37
C ARG A 104 -3.74 4.76 13.52
N ILE A 105 -3.10 3.67 13.13
CA ILE A 105 -3.70 2.32 13.13
C ILE A 105 -2.87 1.43 14.05
N MET A 106 -3.55 0.75 14.97
CA MET A 106 -2.96 -0.24 15.85
C MET A 106 -2.90 -1.58 15.13
N ILE A 107 -1.73 -2.24 15.16
CA ILE A 107 -1.53 -3.59 14.69
C ILE A 107 -1.04 -4.42 15.88
N PRO A 108 -1.82 -5.43 16.32
CA PRO A 108 -1.38 -6.31 17.38
C PRO A 108 -0.30 -7.25 16.86
N LYS A 109 0.78 -7.42 17.61
CA LYS A 109 1.84 -8.39 17.33
C LYS A 109 2.30 -9.03 18.63
N GLU A 110 2.15 -10.35 18.77
CA GLU A 110 2.74 -11.13 19.89
C GLU A 110 2.43 -10.57 21.30
N GLY A 111 1.21 -10.07 21.51
CA GLY A 111 0.78 -9.49 22.80
C GLY A 111 1.20 -8.03 23.02
N ALA A 112 1.91 -7.41 22.07
CA ALA A 112 2.21 -5.98 22.06
C ALA A 112 1.38 -5.23 21.00
N GLU A 113 0.92 -4.03 21.36
CA GLU A 113 0.26 -3.12 20.43
C GLU A 113 1.29 -2.23 19.74
N THR A 114 1.48 -2.40 18.43
CA THR A 114 2.30 -1.47 17.64
C THR A 114 1.41 -0.49 16.91
N TYR A 115 1.71 0.80 16.99
CA TYR A 115 0.94 1.84 16.31
C TYR A 115 1.69 2.36 15.10
N HIS A 116 1.02 2.37 13.95
CA HIS A 116 1.56 2.89 12.70
C HIS A 116 0.88 4.18 12.26
N ARG A 117 1.66 5.12 11.74
CA ARG A 117 1.17 6.28 10.98
C ARG A 117 1.04 5.86 9.52
N ALA A 118 -0.19 5.87 9.03
CA ALA A 118 -0.53 5.58 7.64
C ALA A 118 -1.23 6.81 7.02
N TYR A 119 -1.26 6.89 5.69
CA TYR A 119 -1.74 8.08 4.99
C TYR A 119 -2.72 7.71 3.89
N HIS A 120 -3.94 8.27 3.97
CA HIS A 120 -4.81 8.36 2.80
C HIS A 120 -4.38 9.54 1.94
N MET A 121 -4.45 9.39 0.63
CA MET A 121 -4.14 10.46 -0.31
C MET A 121 -4.74 10.16 -1.69
N LYS A 122 -4.94 11.21 -2.46
CA LYS A 122 -4.98 11.15 -3.92
C LYS A 122 -3.58 11.46 -4.43
N PHE A 123 -3.16 10.83 -5.51
CA PHE A 123 -1.84 11.08 -6.11
C PHE A 123 -1.83 10.80 -7.61
N ARG A 124 -0.87 11.41 -8.30
CA ARG A 124 -0.44 11.00 -9.64
C ARG A 124 0.78 10.10 -9.50
N VAL A 125 0.85 9.04 -10.29
CA VAL A 125 2.04 8.22 -10.44
C VAL A 125 2.52 8.25 -11.89
N GLU A 126 3.84 8.25 -12.06
CA GLU A 126 4.51 8.22 -13.35
C GLU A 126 5.64 7.18 -13.31
N GLY A 127 5.69 6.27 -14.27
CA GLY A 127 6.66 5.17 -14.30
C GLY A 127 6.37 4.12 -15.38
N ASP A 128 7.07 2.98 -15.33
CA ASP A 128 6.77 1.81 -16.17
C ASP A 128 5.36 1.28 -15.85
N PRO A 129 4.48 1.05 -16.85
CA PRO A 129 3.13 0.54 -16.62
C PRO A 129 3.11 -0.77 -15.82
N ARG A 130 4.13 -1.64 -15.96
CA ARG A 130 4.23 -2.90 -15.23
C ARG A 130 4.41 -2.70 -13.72
N LEU A 131 5.16 -1.67 -13.31
CA LEU A 131 5.29 -1.31 -11.90
C LEU A 131 4.01 -0.66 -11.37
N ILE A 132 3.35 0.17 -12.19
CA ILE A 132 2.09 0.82 -11.82
C ILE A 132 0.98 -0.22 -11.61
N GLU A 133 0.86 -1.18 -12.53
CA GLU A 133 -0.03 -2.34 -12.44
C GLU A 133 0.26 -3.16 -11.19
N PHE A 134 1.52 -3.51 -10.95
CA PHE A 134 1.90 -4.26 -9.75
C PHE A 134 1.57 -3.50 -8.46
N GLY A 135 1.75 -2.17 -8.43
CA GLY A 135 1.35 -1.34 -7.30
C GLY A 135 -0.16 -1.25 -7.10
N TYR A 136 -0.94 -1.33 -8.19
CA TYR A 136 -2.40 -1.40 -8.15
C TYR A 136 -2.87 -2.73 -7.54
N ASP A 137 -2.30 -3.85 -8.00
CA ASP A 137 -2.71 -5.20 -7.59
C ASP A 137 -2.23 -5.57 -6.19
N CYS A 138 -0.94 -5.29 -5.89
CA CYS A 138 -0.32 -5.67 -4.62
C CYS A 138 -0.34 -4.55 -3.58
N GLY A 139 -0.77 -3.35 -3.95
CA GLY A 139 -0.80 -2.16 -3.10
C GLY A 139 0.53 -1.42 -2.99
N PHE A 140 0.44 -0.11 -2.80
CA PHE A 140 1.59 0.79 -2.65
C PHE A 140 2.11 0.81 -1.20
N GLY A 141 3.44 0.78 -1.05
CA GLY A 141 4.11 0.79 0.25
C GLY A 141 4.08 -0.55 0.97
N GLU A 142 4.12 -0.51 2.30
CA GLU A 142 4.38 -1.68 3.15
C GLU A 142 3.12 -2.22 3.83
N LYS A 143 3.23 -3.45 4.37
CA LYS A 143 2.17 -4.16 5.11
C LYS A 143 0.91 -4.44 4.28
N ASN A 144 1.05 -4.70 2.97
CA ASN A 144 -0.09 -4.90 2.09
C ASN A 144 -0.99 -6.07 2.49
N SER A 145 -0.40 -7.19 2.93
CA SER A 145 -1.13 -8.35 3.45
C SER A 145 -1.94 -8.08 4.73
N MET A 146 -1.69 -6.95 5.40
CA MET A 146 -2.46 -6.49 6.56
C MET A 146 -3.51 -5.43 6.19
N GLY A 147 -3.80 -5.25 4.89
CA GLY A 147 -4.86 -4.36 4.41
C GLY A 147 -4.40 -2.91 4.15
N PHE A 148 -3.14 -2.68 3.78
CA PHE A 148 -2.59 -1.34 3.50
C PHE A 148 -2.23 -1.12 2.03
N GLY A 149 -2.30 0.13 1.58
CA GLY A 149 -1.78 0.54 0.29
C GLY A 149 -2.65 0.26 -0.94
N MET A 150 -3.87 -0.28 -0.76
CA MET A 150 -4.79 -0.53 -1.88
C MET A 150 -5.28 0.80 -2.46
N VAL A 151 -5.37 0.86 -3.78
CA VAL A 151 -5.79 2.06 -4.51
C VAL A 151 -6.87 1.75 -5.54
N VAL A 152 -7.52 2.80 -6.01
CA VAL A 152 -8.42 2.77 -7.16
C VAL A 152 -8.17 3.99 -8.03
N THR A 153 -8.38 3.88 -9.34
CA THR A 153 -8.26 5.00 -10.28
C THR A 153 -9.17 6.15 -9.88
N SER A 154 -8.69 7.39 -10.03
CA SER A 154 -9.39 8.62 -9.63
C SER A 154 -9.54 9.61 -10.77
#